data_AF-T0GWF1-F1
#
_entry.id   AF-T0GWF1-F1
#
_cell.length_a   1.000
_cell.length_b   1.000
_cell.length_c   1.000
_cell.angle_alpha   90.00
_cell.angle_beta   90.00
_cell.angle_gamma   90.00
#
_symmetry.space_group_name_H-M   'P 1'
#
loop_
_entity.id
_entity.type
_entity.pdbx_description
1 polymer ?
#
loop_
_entity_poly.entity_id
_entity_poly.type
_entity_poly.pdbx_seq_one_letter_code
_entity_poly.pdbx_strand_id
1 'polypeptide(L)' 'MRAAPRTTPYSAYELRQMRQAGDAVSLIISRFQRLDPGMTRDRVRAILFDGEPA' A
#
# COMPACT_ATOMS: atom_id res chain seq x y z
N MET A 1 6.55 -1.13 -25.03
CA MET A 1 5.21 -0.70 -24.57
C MET A 1 5.33 -0.26 -23.11
N ARG A 2 5.05 1.01 -22.78
CA ARG A 2 4.90 1.42 -21.37
C ARG A 2 3.54 0.90 -20.89
N ALA A 3 3.52 0.11 -19.81
CA ALA A 3 2.27 -0.27 -19.17
C ALA A 3 1.52 0.99 -18.74
N ALA A 4 0.21 1.04 -18.99
CA ALA A 4 -0.62 2.15 -18.55
C ALA A 4 -0.51 2.31 -17.02
N PRO A 5 -0.48 3.54 -16.48
CA PRO A 5 -0.46 3.74 -15.04
C PRO A 5 -1.70 3.07 -14.43
N ARG A 6 -1.49 2.26 -13.38
CA ARG A 6 -2.58 1.66 -12.63
C ARG A 6 -3.46 2.79 -12.08
N THR A 7 -4.78 2.64 -12.21
CA THR A 7 -5.76 3.60 -11.69
C THR A 7 -6.57 3.03 -10.53
N THR A 8 -6.58 1.70 -10.36
CA THR A 8 -7.29 1.01 -9.29
C THR A 8 -6.47 0.98 -8.01
N PRO A 9 -7.04 1.37 -6.84
CA PRO A 9 -6.40 1.22 -5.55
C PRO A 9 -5.90 -0.21 -5.30
N TYR A 10 -4.86 -0.35 -4.50
CA TYR A 10 -4.40 -1.67 -4.05
C TYR A 10 -5.40 -2.22 -3.02
N SER A 11 -5.64 -3.52 -3.05
CA SER A 11 -6.31 -4.22 -1.96
C SER A 11 -5.40 -4.28 -0.73
N ALA A 12 -5.98 -4.50 0.45
CA ALA A 12 -5.23 -4.73 1.67
C ALA A 12 -4.27 -5.93 1.55
N TYR A 13 -4.68 -6.97 0.80
CA TYR A 13 -3.86 -8.12 0.50
C TYR A 13 -2.62 -7.76 -0.34
N GLU A 14 -2.79 -7.01 -1.42
CA GLU A 14 -1.67 -6.54 -2.26
C GLU A 14 -0.69 -5.68 -1.46
N LEU A 15 -1.18 -4.81 -0.57
CA LEU A 15 -0.33 -3.99 0.29
C LEU A 15 0.55 -4.83 1.22
N ARG A 16 -0.02 -5.88 1.83
CA ARG A 16 0.74 -6.81 2.68
C ARG A 16 1.75 -7.62 1.87
N GLN A 17 1.39 -8.07 0.67
CA GLN A 17 2.31 -8.76 -0.24
C GLN A 17 3.51 -7.89 -0.61
N MET A 18 3.29 -6.60 -0.91
CA MET A 18 4.40 -5.67 -1.19
C MET A 18 5.35 -5.55 0.01
N ARG A 19 4.81 -5.42 1.22
CA ARG A 19 5.64 -5.41 2.44
C ARG A 19 6.40 -6.72 2.64
N GLN A 20 5.73 -7.86 2.48
CA GLN A 20 6.36 -9.19 2.59
C GLN A 20 7.46 -9.40 1.54
N ALA A 21 7.32 -8.79 0.37
CA ALA A 21 8.36 -8.76 -0.68
C ALA A 21 9.55 -7.84 -0.34
N GLY A 22 9.51 -7.11 0.78
CA GLY A 22 10.57 -6.22 1.23
C GLY A 22 10.44 -4.77 0.75
N ASP A 23 9.31 -4.39 0.13
CA ASP A 23 9.10 -2.99 -0.23
C ASP A 23 9.07 -2.10 1.01
N ALA A 24 9.73 -0.94 0.92
CA ALA A 24 9.72 0.04 1.99
C ALA A 24 8.30 0.58 2.25
N VAL A 25 7.90 0.69 3.52
CA VAL A 25 6.60 1.23 3.93
C VAL A 25 6.34 2.62 3.35
N SER A 26 7.37 3.48 3.28
CA SER A 26 7.29 4.82 2.68
C SER A 26 6.96 4.77 1.18
N LEU A 27 7.50 3.80 0.44
CA LEU A 27 7.22 3.57 -0.97
C LEU A 27 5.79 3.07 -1.17
N ILE A 28 5.35 2.13 -0.35
CA ILE A 28 3.98 1.59 -0.38
C ILE A 28 2.97 2.71 -0.12
N ILE A 29 3.18 3.52 0.91
CA ILE A 29 2.33 4.68 1.23
C ILE A 29 2.25 5.65 0.05
N SER A 30 3.40 5.98 -0.56
CA SER A 30 3.45 6.92 -1.69
C SER A 30 2.71 6.40 -2.93
N ARG A 31 2.81 5.09 -3.22
CA ARG A 31 2.07 4.45 -4.31
C ARG A 31 0.57 4.41 -4.04
N PHE A 32 0.19 4.16 -2.79
CA PHE A 32 -1.20 4.07 -2.39
C PHE A 32 -1.91 5.43 -2.41
N GLN A 33 -1.30 6.47 -1.84
CA GLN A 33 -1.86 7.83 -1.80
C GLN A 33 -2.11 8.43 -3.18
N ARG A 34 -1.36 8.00 -4.20
CA ARG A 34 -1.60 8.41 -5.59
C ARG A 34 -2.88 7.83 -6.19
N LEU A 35 -3.31 6.66 -5.70
CA LEU A 35 -4.47 5.93 -6.22
C LEU A 35 -5.72 6.15 -5.37
N ASP A 36 -5.54 6.39 -4.07
CA ASP A 36 -6.61 6.68 -3.13
C ASP A 36 -6.23 7.89 -2.24
N PRO A 37 -6.60 9.11 -2.67
CA PRO A 37 -6.30 10.33 -1.91
C PRO A 37 -7.13 10.48 -0.63
N GLY A 38 -8.20 9.69 -0.46
CA GLY A 38 -9.03 9.70 0.74
C GLY A 38 -8.44 8.88 1.90
N MET A 39 -7.41 8.07 1.63
CA MET A 39 -6.82 7.18 2.61
C MET A 39 -5.74 7.86 3.46
N THR A 40 -5.83 7.73 4.78
CA THR A 40 -4.83 8.27 5.70
C THR A 40 -3.62 7.35 5.83
N ARG A 41 -2.46 7.94 6.19
CA ARG A 41 -1.22 7.19 6.44
C ARG A 41 -1.40 6.15 7.55
N ASP A 42 -2.13 6.51 8.59
CA ASP A 42 -2.42 5.63 9.72
C ASP A 42 -3.26 4.43 9.30
N ARG A 43 -4.23 4.62 8.39
CA ARG A 43 -5.02 3.51 7.85
C ARG A 43 -4.17 2.57 6.98
N VAL A 44 -3.25 3.09 6.19
CA VAL A 44 -2.29 2.26 5.43
C VAL A 44 -1.38 1.49 6.39
N ARG A 45 -0.86 2.14 7.44
CA ARG A 45 -0.08 1.46 8.49
C ARG A 45 -0.91 0.37 9.15
N ALA A 46 -2.13 0.66 9.59
CA ALA A 46 -3.01 -0.34 10.19
C ALA A 46 -3.14 -1.57 9.27
N ILE A 47 -3.39 -1.40 7.97
CA ILE A 47 -3.46 -2.51 7.01
C ILE A 47 -2.16 -3.32 6.90
N LEU A 48 -1.02 -2.62 6.87
CA LEU A 48 0.30 -3.23 6.72
C LEU A 48 0.76 -4.01 7.95
N PHE A 49 0.35 -3.58 9.14
CA PHE A 49 0.71 -4.18 10.43
C PHE A 49 -0.46 -4.98 11.07
N ASP A 50 -1.60 -5.07 10.39
CA ASP A 50 -2.76 -5.84 10.83
C ASP A 50 -2.37 -7.31 11.03
N GLY A 51 -2.33 -7.77 12.28
CA GLY A 51 -1.94 -9.12 12.67
C GLY A 51 -0.51 -9.28 13.20
N GLU A 52 0.29 -8.22 13.28
CA GLU A 52 1.59 -8.26 13.98
C GLU A 52 1.37 -7.92 15.48
N PRO A 53 1.92 -8.71 16.42
CA PRO A 53 1.94 -8.30 17.82
C PRO A 53 2.75 -7.00 17.96
N ALA A 54 2.22 -6.07 18.75
CA ALA A 54 2.79 -4.75 19.01
C ALA A 54 4.19 -4.82 19.64
#